data_AF-A0A540W6B3-F1
#
_entry.id   AF-A0A540W6B3-F1
#
_cell.length_a   1.000
_cell.length_b   1.000
_cell.length_c   1.000
_cell.angle_alpha   90.00
_cell.angle_beta   90.00
_cell.angle_gamma   90.00
#
_symmetry.space_group_name_H-M   'P 1'
#
loop_
_entity.id
_entity.type
_entity.pdbx_description
1 polymer ?
#
loop_
_entity_poly.entity_id
_entity_poly.type
_entity_poly.pdbx_seq_one_letter_code
_entity_poly.pdbx_strand_id
1 'polypeptide(L)'
;MAAYLAKYTTKSADASGALDHRIVRADEIGFLRVPDHIRALVGTAWRLGGLAEFAHLHLRLWAHALGFRGHCLTKTRVYSTTFGRLQADRARFKRGRLVDAERETVVVGEWRLAGLGHSPAEALIAAGIAEDLHRARELARDHLTPGWVGGARRGPGGSDQGWQTGADHGS
;
A
#
# COMPACT_ATOMS: atom_id res chain seq x y z
N MET A 1 -8.55 16.96 19.29
CA MET A 1 -9.12 15.58 19.35
C MET A 1 -8.66 14.79 18.13
N ALA A 2 -7.49 14.15 18.21
CA ALA A 2 -6.92 13.36 17.09
C ALA A 2 -6.29 12.03 17.55
N ALA A 3 -5.95 11.88 18.84
CA ALA A 3 -5.25 10.71 19.38
C ALA A 3 -6.11 9.42 19.41
N TYR A 4 -7.44 9.52 19.53
CA TYR A 4 -8.30 8.34 19.61
C TYR A 4 -8.48 7.65 18.24
N LEU A 5 -8.45 8.41 17.15
CA LEU A 5 -8.52 7.87 15.78
C LEU A 5 -7.24 7.09 15.43
N ALA A 6 -6.06 7.64 15.77
CA ALA A 6 -4.76 7.00 15.51
C ALA A 6 -4.62 5.59 16.09
N LYS A 7 -5.29 5.32 17.23
CA LYS A 7 -5.25 4.01 17.90
C LYS A 7 -6.02 2.90 17.14
N TYR A 8 -6.95 3.28 16.26
CA TYR A 8 -7.85 2.34 15.58
C TYR A 8 -7.76 2.40 14.04
N THR A 9 -7.03 3.35 13.47
CA THR A 9 -6.90 3.52 12.02
C THR A 9 -6.07 2.44 11.32
N THR A 10 -5.29 1.63 12.04
CA THR A 10 -4.44 0.59 11.42
C THR A 10 -5.11 -0.78 11.27
N LYS A 11 -6.37 -0.95 11.68
CA LYS A 11 -7.03 -2.28 11.63
C LYS A 11 -7.87 -2.53 10.37
N SER A 12 -7.89 -1.62 9.40
CA SER A 12 -8.66 -1.80 8.16
C SER A 12 -7.94 -1.17 6.98
N ALA A 13 -6.80 -1.77 6.61
CA ALA A 13 -6.01 -1.39 5.44
C ALA A 13 -5.72 -2.59 4.52
N ASP A 14 -6.65 -3.56 4.44
CA ASP A 14 -6.51 -4.70 3.52
C ASP A 14 -6.87 -4.36 2.06
N ALA A 15 -7.11 -3.07 1.77
CA ALA A 15 -7.07 -2.51 0.42
C ALA A 15 -5.67 -1.92 0.20
N SER A 16 -4.64 -2.78 0.23
CA SER A 16 -3.28 -2.38 -0.08
C SER A 16 -3.21 -1.82 -1.49
N GLY A 17 -3.06 -0.50 -1.64
CA GLY A 17 -2.71 0.22 -2.87
C GLY A 17 -3.72 0.22 -4.03
N ALA A 18 -4.68 -0.70 -4.07
CA ALA A 18 -5.60 -0.87 -5.18
C ALA A 18 -6.53 0.34 -5.41
N LEU A 19 -6.69 1.20 -4.40
CA LEU A 19 -7.52 2.40 -4.44
C LEU A 19 -6.69 3.71 -4.42
N ASP A 20 -5.37 3.63 -4.58
CA ASP A 20 -4.48 4.79 -4.51
C ASP A 20 -4.55 5.68 -5.76
N HIS A 21 -5.17 5.20 -6.84
CA HIS A 21 -5.31 5.92 -8.09
C HIS A 21 -6.77 6.15 -8.45
N ARG A 22 -7.01 7.27 -9.14
CA ARG A 22 -8.33 7.62 -9.63
C ARG A 22 -8.80 6.63 -10.69
N ILE A 23 -10.03 6.17 -10.52
CA ILE A 23 -10.74 5.35 -11.50
C ILE A 23 -11.24 6.28 -12.62
N VAL A 24 -10.92 5.96 -13.87
CA VAL A 24 -11.31 6.77 -15.03
C VAL A 24 -12.39 6.08 -15.86
N ARG A 25 -12.42 4.75 -15.85
CA ARG A 25 -13.37 3.94 -16.60
C ARG A 25 -14.07 2.90 -15.72
N ALA A 26 -15.28 2.51 -16.11
CA ALA A 26 -16.10 1.59 -15.32
C ALA A 26 -15.54 0.15 -15.28
N ASP A 27 -14.87 -0.26 -16.35
CA ASP A 27 -14.25 -1.59 -16.52
C ASP A 27 -13.10 -1.82 -15.53
N GLU A 28 -12.37 -0.77 -15.14
CA GLU A 28 -11.30 -0.82 -14.15
C GLU A 28 -11.78 -1.37 -12.79
N ILE A 29 -13.04 -1.12 -12.43
CA ILE A 29 -13.64 -1.53 -11.16
C ILE A 29 -13.67 -3.06 -11.03
N GLY A 30 -13.86 -3.77 -12.15
CA GLY A 30 -13.83 -5.23 -12.19
C GLY A 30 -12.47 -5.83 -11.87
N PHE A 31 -11.39 -5.09 -12.15
CA PHE A 31 -10.01 -5.56 -12.00
C PHE A 31 -9.34 -5.19 -10.67
N LEU A 32 -9.99 -4.36 -9.84
CA LEU A 32 -9.46 -3.97 -8.53
C LEU A 32 -9.16 -5.20 -7.67
N ARG A 33 -7.96 -5.29 -7.10
CA ARG A 33 -7.61 -6.36 -6.13
C ARG A 33 -8.06 -5.94 -4.73
N VAL A 34 -9.38 -5.92 -4.52
CA VAL A 34 -10.02 -5.55 -3.26
C VAL A 34 -11.12 -6.55 -2.88
N PRO A 35 -11.50 -6.65 -1.61
CA PRO A 35 -12.65 -7.45 -1.19
C PRO A 35 -13.94 -7.03 -1.90
N ASP A 36 -14.86 -7.97 -2.10
CA ASP A 36 -16.10 -7.75 -2.87
C ASP A 36 -16.95 -6.58 -2.36
N HIS A 37 -17.03 -6.41 -1.05
CA HIS A 37 -17.78 -5.31 -0.45
C HIS A 37 -17.19 -3.94 -0.81
N ILE A 38 -15.86 -3.82 -0.90
CA ILE A 38 -15.19 -2.59 -1.32
C ILE A 38 -15.46 -2.33 -2.81
N ARG A 39 -15.34 -3.36 -3.65
CA ARG A 39 -15.67 -3.28 -5.08
C ARG A 39 -17.11 -2.81 -5.30
N ALA A 40 -18.05 -3.34 -4.51
CA ALA A 40 -19.47 -2.95 -4.57
C ALA A 40 -19.69 -1.48 -4.18
N LEU A 41 -18.98 -0.98 -3.17
CA LEU A 41 -19.05 0.44 -2.77
C LEU A 41 -18.50 1.35 -3.87
N VAL A 42 -17.34 1.03 -4.44
CA VAL A 42 -16.73 1.75 -5.57
C VAL A 42 -17.68 1.77 -6.78
N GLY A 43 -18.21 0.62 -7.17
CA GLY A 43 -19.17 0.51 -8.28
C GLY A 43 -20.45 1.30 -8.04
N THR A 44 -20.91 1.35 -6.79
CA THR A 44 -22.08 2.15 -6.41
C THR A 44 -21.79 3.65 -6.53
N ALA A 45 -20.66 4.12 -6.01
CA ALA A 45 -20.23 5.51 -6.15
C ALA A 45 -20.08 5.91 -7.63
N TRP A 46 -19.54 5.01 -8.46
CA TRP A 46 -19.39 5.22 -9.90
C TRP A 46 -20.73 5.38 -10.62
N ARG A 47 -21.69 4.50 -10.31
CA ARG A 47 -23.05 4.52 -10.86
C ARG A 47 -23.79 5.79 -10.46
N LEU A 48 -23.79 6.11 -9.16
CA LEU A 48 -24.46 7.30 -8.63
C LEU A 48 -23.85 8.59 -9.19
N GLY A 49 -22.53 8.65 -9.37
CA GLY A 49 -21.86 9.79 -9.99
C GLY A 49 -22.14 9.97 -11.49
N GLY A 50 -22.91 9.06 -12.11
CA GLY A 50 -23.46 9.23 -13.46
C GLY A 50 -24.83 9.89 -13.50
N LEU A 51 -25.48 10.07 -12.34
CA LEU A 51 -26.82 10.66 -12.25
C LEU A 51 -26.71 12.19 -12.13
N ALA A 52 -27.53 12.91 -12.91
CA ALA A 52 -27.51 14.37 -12.94
C ALA A 52 -27.82 14.99 -11.56
N GLU A 53 -28.72 14.35 -10.79
CA GLU A 53 -29.07 14.76 -9.43
C GLU A 53 -27.87 14.80 -8.46
N PHE A 54 -26.87 13.96 -8.69
CA PHE A 54 -25.66 13.85 -7.86
C PHE A 54 -24.42 14.46 -8.52
N ALA A 55 -24.57 15.20 -9.62
CA ALA A 55 -23.45 15.80 -10.34
C ALA A 55 -22.59 16.68 -9.43
N HIS A 56 -23.22 17.44 -8.53
CA HIS A 56 -22.57 18.32 -7.55
C HIS A 56 -21.69 17.60 -6.52
N LEU A 57 -21.88 16.29 -6.31
CA LEU A 57 -21.10 15.49 -5.36
C LEU A 57 -19.79 14.95 -5.97
N HIS A 58 -19.66 14.99 -7.30
CA HIS A 58 -18.46 14.54 -8.03
C HIS A 58 -18.06 13.09 -7.67
N LEU A 59 -19.02 12.19 -7.45
CA LEU A 59 -18.74 10.85 -6.88
C LEU A 59 -17.76 10.01 -7.72
N ARG A 60 -17.78 10.14 -9.06
CA ARG A 60 -16.81 9.47 -9.94
C ARG A 60 -15.37 9.95 -9.75
N LEU A 61 -15.18 11.24 -9.47
CA LEU A 61 -13.87 11.82 -9.18
C LEU A 61 -13.24 11.16 -7.95
N TRP A 62 -14.08 10.78 -6.99
CA TRP A 62 -13.68 10.23 -5.68
C TRP A 62 -14.02 8.75 -5.53
N ALA A 63 -14.36 8.02 -6.60
CA ALA A 63 -14.79 6.63 -6.51
C ALA A 63 -13.73 5.71 -5.91
N HIS A 64 -12.45 6.00 -6.18
CA HIS A 64 -11.30 5.34 -5.56
C HIS A 64 -11.29 5.53 -4.03
N ALA A 65 -11.72 6.68 -3.54
CA ALA A 65 -11.93 6.98 -2.12
C ALA A 65 -13.37 6.66 -1.65
N LEU A 66 -14.03 5.66 -2.25
CA LEU A 66 -15.42 5.25 -1.95
C LEU A 66 -16.48 6.34 -2.14
N GLY A 67 -16.19 7.38 -2.93
CA GLY A 67 -17.09 8.49 -3.24
C GLY A 67 -17.02 9.67 -2.26
N PHE A 68 -16.08 9.68 -1.29
CA PHE A 68 -15.96 10.75 -0.30
C PHE A 68 -14.82 11.71 -0.60
N ARG A 69 -15.12 13.02 -0.57
CA ARG A 69 -14.13 14.10 -0.65
C ARG A 69 -13.81 14.58 0.78
N GLY A 70 -12.82 13.98 1.45
CA GLY A 70 -12.32 14.44 2.75
C GLY A 70 -12.50 13.44 3.91
N HIS A 71 -12.84 13.93 5.10
CA HIS A 71 -13.03 13.06 6.27
C HIS A 71 -14.23 12.12 6.05
N CYS A 72 -13.93 10.84 5.85
CA CYS A 72 -14.88 9.74 5.63
C CYS A 72 -15.93 9.59 6.77
N LEU A 73 -15.78 10.33 7.87
CA LEU A 73 -16.61 10.24 9.05
C LEU A 73 -17.16 11.61 9.45
N THR A 74 -18.30 12.01 8.90
CA THR A 74 -19.17 12.99 9.56
C THR A 74 -19.91 12.26 10.68
N LYS A 75 -19.62 12.61 11.95
CA LYS A 75 -20.33 12.02 13.10
C LYS A 75 -21.77 12.54 13.13
N THR A 76 -22.68 11.88 12.43
CA THR A 76 -24.11 12.16 12.50
C THR A 76 -24.73 11.26 13.58
N ARG A 77 -25.35 11.86 14.61
CA ARG A 77 -25.96 11.10 15.72
C ARG A 77 -27.10 10.20 15.23
N VAL A 78 -27.81 10.62 14.19
CA VAL A 78 -28.96 9.91 13.61
C VAL A 78 -28.54 8.62 12.89
N TYR A 79 -27.34 8.60 12.29
CA TYR A 79 -26.87 7.46 11.50
C TYR A 79 -25.72 6.69 12.17
N SER A 80 -25.23 7.14 13.34
CA SER A 80 -24.25 6.38 14.12
C SER A 80 -24.94 5.25 14.89
N THR A 81 -24.62 4.00 14.55
CA THR A 81 -25.02 2.84 15.36
C THR A 81 -24.02 2.60 16.50
N THR A 82 -24.49 2.01 17.59
CA THR A 82 -23.61 1.66 18.72
C THR A 82 -22.93 0.32 18.46
N PHE A 83 -21.74 0.13 19.02
CA PHE A 83 -21.03 -1.15 18.95
C PHE A 83 -21.88 -2.30 19.53
N GLY A 84 -22.64 -2.03 20.59
CA GLY A 84 -23.57 -3.00 21.18
C GLY A 84 -24.63 -3.48 20.18
N ARG A 85 -25.18 -2.59 19.37
CA ARG A 85 -26.19 -2.94 18.36
C ARG A 85 -25.59 -3.79 17.24
N LEU A 86 -24.40 -3.45 16.76
CA LEU A 86 -23.67 -4.28 15.79
C LEU A 86 -23.35 -5.68 16.33
N GLN A 87 -22.97 -5.79 17.61
CA GLN A 87 -22.69 -7.09 18.23
C GLN A 87 -23.97 -7.92 18.38
N ALA A 88 -25.09 -7.31 18.76
CA ALA A 88 -26.39 -7.99 18.83
C ALA A 88 -26.86 -8.50 17.46
N ASP A 89 -26.72 -7.68 16.40
CA ASP A 89 -27.08 -8.05 15.03
C ASP A 89 -26.22 -9.20 14.51
N ARG A 90 -24.89 -9.17 14.77
CA ARG A 90 -23.99 -10.28 14.45
C ARG A 90 -24.36 -11.56 15.19
N ALA A 91 -24.71 -11.46 16.48
CA ALA A 91 -25.14 -12.62 17.25
C ALA A 91 -26.44 -13.21 16.70
N ARG A 92 -27.40 -12.36 16.28
CA ARG A 92 -28.64 -12.79 15.63
C ARG A 92 -28.38 -13.47 14.28
N PHE A 93 -27.51 -12.90 13.45
CA PHE A 93 -27.11 -13.49 12.18
C PHE A 93 -26.41 -14.85 12.36
N LYS A 94 -25.48 -14.95 13.32
CA LYS A 94 -24.82 -16.21 13.67
C LYS A 94 -25.80 -17.25 14.17
N ARG A 95 -26.73 -16.88 15.07
CA ARG A 95 -27.80 -17.78 15.53
C ARG A 95 -28.65 -18.29 14.36
N GLY A 96 -29.00 -17.42 13.41
CA GLY A 96 -29.73 -17.81 12.20
C GLY A 96 -28.98 -18.79 11.29
N ARG A 97 -27.64 -18.77 11.28
CA ARG A 97 -26.80 -19.76 10.56
C ARG A 97 -26.46 -21.01 11.37
N LEU A 98 -26.50 -20.95 12.70
CA LEU A 98 -26.29 -22.11 13.56
C LEU A 98 -27.49 -23.07 13.54
N VAL A 99 -28.69 -22.60 13.17
CA VAL A 99 -29.84 -23.49 12.90
C VAL A 99 -29.61 -24.35 11.63
N ASP A 100 -28.67 -23.96 10.76
CA ASP A 100 -28.34 -24.62 9.49
C ASP A 100 -26.95 -25.30 9.50
N ALA A 101 -26.25 -25.26 10.65
CA ALA A 101 -24.94 -25.87 10.79
C ALA A 101 -24.81 -26.54 12.16
N GLU A 102 -25.17 -27.82 12.22
CA GLU A 102 -24.63 -28.76 13.20
C GLU A 102 -23.11 -28.85 12.99
N ARG A 103 -22.37 -27.86 13.49
CA ARG A 103 -20.93 -27.98 13.68
C ARG A 103 -20.59 -27.53 15.07
N GLU A 104 -20.08 -28.48 15.83
CA GLU A 104 -19.54 -28.33 17.18
C GLU A 104 -18.52 -27.18 17.22
N THR A 105 -18.94 -26.02 17.73
CA THR A 105 -18.03 -24.88 17.92
C THR A 105 -17.32 -25.03 19.25
N VAL A 106 -16.03 -25.42 19.20
CA VAL A 106 -15.14 -25.37 20.36
C VAL A 106 -14.79 -23.91 20.66
N VAL A 107 -15.36 -23.36 21.73
CA VAL A 107 -15.01 -22.03 22.24
C VAL A 107 -13.77 -22.17 23.11
N VAL A 108 -12.60 -21.78 22.60
CA VAL A 108 -11.37 -21.67 23.41
C VAL A 108 -11.50 -20.40 24.26
N GLY A 109 -11.96 -20.55 25.50
CA GLY A 109 -12.25 -19.46 26.42
C GLY A 109 -11.07 -18.99 27.28
N GLU A 110 -9.92 -19.65 27.20
CA GLU A 110 -8.81 -19.37 28.09
C GLU A 110 -7.54 -19.02 27.31
N TRP A 111 -7.15 -17.76 27.42
CA TRP A 111 -5.86 -17.28 26.94
C TRP A 111 -4.93 -17.19 28.14
N ARG A 112 -3.98 -18.11 28.23
CA ARG A 112 -2.87 -18.03 29.19
C ARG A 112 -1.68 -17.38 28.51
N LEU A 113 -1.06 -16.41 29.19
CA LEU A 113 0.19 -15.82 28.74
C LEU A 113 1.27 -16.91 28.78
N ALA A 114 1.72 -17.37 27.61
CA ALA A 114 2.70 -18.45 27.48
C ALA A 114 4.14 -18.01 27.84
N GLY A 115 4.38 -16.70 27.94
CA GLY A 115 5.67 -16.12 28.29
C GLY A 115 5.84 -14.73 27.69
N LEU A 116 6.80 -13.97 28.21
CA LEU A 116 7.29 -12.72 27.64
C LEU A 116 8.80 -12.84 27.50
N GLY A 117 9.32 -12.46 26.33
CA GLY A 117 10.73 -12.62 25.98
C GLY A 117 11.03 -13.94 25.29
N HIS A 118 12.28 -14.12 24.89
CA HIS A 118 12.73 -15.35 24.25
C HIS A 118 13.04 -16.40 25.31
N SER A 119 12.59 -17.64 25.08
CA SER A 119 13.16 -18.78 25.79
C SER A 119 14.69 -18.84 25.52
N PRO A 120 15.48 -19.53 26.36
CA PRO A 120 16.92 -19.66 26.14
C PRO A 120 17.28 -20.17 24.73
N ALA A 121 16.48 -21.10 24.20
CA ALA A 121 16.66 -21.62 22.84
C ALA A 121 16.28 -20.58 21.76
N GLU A 122 15.18 -19.86 21.96
CA GLU A 122 14.76 -18.79 21.03
C GLU A 122 15.72 -17.60 21.03
N ALA A 123 16.38 -17.33 22.15
CA ALA A 123 17.37 -16.27 22.26
C ALA A 123 18.60 -16.57 21.39
N LEU A 124 19.02 -17.83 21.32
CA LEU A 124 20.10 -18.28 20.44
C LEU A 124 19.70 -18.16 18.96
N ILE A 125 18.46 -18.52 18.61
CA ILE A 125 17.93 -18.37 17.26
C ILE A 125 17.86 -16.88 16.87
N ALA A 126 17.37 -16.03 17.76
CA ALA A 126 17.28 -14.59 17.54
C ALA A 126 18.68 -13.96 17.38
N ALA A 127 19.67 -14.40 18.14
CA ALA A 127 21.06 -13.95 18.01
C ALA A 127 21.64 -14.34 16.63
N GLY A 128 21.43 -15.58 16.18
CA GLY A 128 21.87 -16.01 14.85
C GLY A 128 21.24 -15.19 13.72
N ILE A 129 19.93 -14.91 13.79
CA ILE A 129 19.24 -14.05 12.82
C ILE A 129 19.82 -12.63 12.83
N ALA A 130 20.13 -12.08 14.00
CA ALA A 130 20.72 -10.75 14.12
C ALA A 130 22.12 -10.67 13.50
N GLU A 131 22.96 -11.69 13.71
CA GLU A 131 24.29 -11.81 13.10
C GLU A 131 24.21 -11.91 11.57
N ASP A 132 23.31 -12.74 11.05
CA ASP A 132 23.13 -12.90 9.61
C ASP A 132 22.65 -11.60 8.95
N LEU A 133 21.73 -10.88 9.60
CA LEU A 133 21.28 -9.56 9.13
C LEU A 133 22.38 -8.50 9.21
N HIS A 134 23.29 -8.57 10.18
CA HIS A 134 24.44 -7.69 10.24
C HIS A 134 25.41 -7.99 9.08
N ARG A 135 25.76 -9.26 8.87
CA ARG A 135 26.63 -9.71 7.79
C ARG A 135 26.08 -9.36 6.41
N ALA A 136 24.77 -9.55 6.19
CA ALA A 136 24.12 -9.18 4.94
C ALA A 136 24.20 -7.67 4.66
N ARG A 137 24.14 -6.83 5.69
CA ARG A 137 24.28 -5.36 5.56
C ARG A 137 25.72 -4.94 5.27
N GLU A 138 26.71 -5.60 5.87
CA GLU A 138 28.13 -5.37 5.56
C GLU A 138 28.41 -5.72 4.09
N LEU A 139 28.02 -6.93 3.65
CA LEU A 139 28.17 -7.36 2.25
C LEU A 139 27.45 -6.42 1.26
N ALA A 140 26.22 -5.99 1.58
CA ALA A 140 25.51 -5.03 0.75
C ALA A 140 26.22 -3.67 0.67
N ARG A 141 26.91 -3.24 1.74
CA ARG A 141 27.72 -2.01 1.72
C ARG A 141 28.96 -2.15 0.85
N ASP A 142 29.66 -3.28 0.94
CA ASP A 142 30.85 -3.55 0.12
C ASP A 142 30.51 -3.60 -1.39
N HIS A 143 29.34 -4.14 -1.73
CA HIS A 143 28.84 -4.22 -3.11
C HIS A 143 28.21 -2.92 -3.65
N LEU A 144 28.05 -1.87 -2.83
CA LEU A 144 27.52 -0.55 -3.25
C LEU A 144 28.60 0.41 -3.77
N THR A 145 29.83 -0.05 -4.04
CA THR A 145 30.82 0.72 -4.80
C THR A 145 30.48 0.67 -6.30
N PRO A 146 29.98 1.77 -6.93
CA PRO A 146 29.75 1.79 -8.37
C PRO A 146 31.10 1.95 -9.06
N GLY A 147 31.58 0.89 -9.71
CA GLY A 147 32.65 0.99 -10.70
C GLY A 147 32.15 1.81 -11.89
N TRP A 148 32.41 3.12 -11.86
CA TRP A 148 32.24 3.98 -13.03
C TRP A 148 33.29 3.57 -14.08
N VAL A 149 32.83 2.94 -15.17
CA VAL A 149 33.62 2.72 -16.39
C VAL A 149 32.95 3.55 -17.49
N GLY A 150 33.23 4.85 -17.50
CA GLY A 150 32.79 5.79 -18.53
C GLY A 150 33.93 6.09 -19.50
N GLY A 151 33.72 5.73 -20.76
CA GLY A 151 34.73 5.65 -21.81
C GLY A 151 35.46 6.96 -22.16
N ALA A 152 36.72 6.76 -22.58
CA ALA A 152 37.56 7.74 -23.22
C ALA A 152 36.97 8.27 -24.54
N ARG A 153 37.01 9.59 -24.74
CA ARG A 153 37.27 10.19 -26.06
C ARG A 153 38.38 11.22 -25.93
N ARG A 154 39.56 10.84 -26.43
CA ARG A 154 40.64 11.75 -26.82
C ARG A 154 40.12 12.63 -27.96
N GLY A 155 40.08 13.95 -27.75
CA GLY A 155 40.13 14.92 -28.85
C GLY A 155 41.59 15.07 -29.31
N PRO A 156 41.88 15.16 -30.62
CA PRO A 156 43.25 15.19 -31.10
C PRO A 156 43.81 16.62 -31.00
N GLY A 157 44.87 16.79 -30.22
CA GLY A 157 45.67 18.00 -30.15
C GLY A 157 47.14 17.60 -30.05
N GLY A 158 47.86 17.72 -31.16
CA GLY A 158 49.28 17.39 -31.28
C GLY A 158 49.74 17.59 -32.71
N SER A 159 50.15 18.82 -33.01
CA SER A 159 50.97 19.17 -34.18
C SER A 159 52.30 18.40 -34.15
N ASP A 160 52.76 17.93 -35.32
CA ASP A 160 54.09 18.27 -35.84
C ASP A 160 54.42 17.62 -37.21
N GLN A 161 54.67 18.53 -38.18
CA GLN A 161 55.81 18.56 -39.13
C GLN A 161 55.78 17.91 -40.53
N GLY A 162 56.31 18.72 -41.48
CA GLY A 162 56.79 18.41 -42.84
C GLY A 162 55.73 18.62 -43.92
N TRP A 163 55.84 19.50 -44.92
CA TRP A 163 56.99 19.77 -45.79
C TRP A 163 56.97 21.19 -46.40
N GLN A 164 58.16 21.78 -46.49
CA GLN A 164 58.62 22.82 -47.45
C GLN A 164 58.20 22.45 -48.90
N THR A 165 58.03 23.32 -49.91
CA THR A 165 58.63 24.62 -50.30
C THR A 165 57.87 25.15 -51.54
N GLY A 166 57.88 26.48 -51.72
CA GLY A 166 58.16 27.12 -53.02
C GLY A 166 56.95 27.51 -53.89
N ALA A 167 56.71 28.82 -54.01
CA ALA A 167 56.83 29.59 -55.26
C ALA A 167 56.09 30.94 -55.15
N ASP A 168 56.86 32.02 -54.95
CA ASP A 168 57.10 33.01 -56.00
C ASP A 168 55.91 33.72 -56.73
N HIS A 169 55.80 35.04 -56.50
CA HIS A 169 55.72 36.18 -57.46
C HIS A 169 54.54 37.17 -57.35
N GLY A 170 54.91 38.47 -57.35
CA GLY A 170 54.13 39.64 -57.78
C GLY A 170 53.47 40.42 -56.64
N SER A 171 53.64 41.73 -56.43
CA SER A 171 54.31 42.82 -57.14
C SER A 171 54.57 43.96 -56.15
#